data_AF-A0A2V2WGR5-F1
#
_entry.id   AF-A0A2V2WGR5-F1
#
_cell.length_a   1.000
_cell.length_b   1.000
_cell.length_c   1.000
_cell.angle_alpha   90.00
_cell.angle_beta   90.00
_cell.angle_gamma   90.00
#
_symmetry.space_group_name_H-M   'P 1'
#
loop_
_entity.id
_entity.type
_entity.pdbx_description
1 polymer ?
#
loop_
_entity_poly.entity_id
_entity_poly.type
_entity_poly.pdbx_seq_one_letter_code
_entity_poly.pdbx_strand_id
1 'polypeptide(L)'
;MLLKRLLWVWTPHPHQYAYRSMRTTTMQLAHLIHEVVHNRNHYFQVNLPKRSGIGNRLHYRPHRTLLVLVDFSKAFDSIDHRVLSCLLANIPGVDCRRWLRNFLCGRYAKTRVGHRHSDRRPMLRGVPQGSVLGPYLFSLYVHPLLNLLNSFAGVTADMYADDLSIIVKGQSREDAIPTANMVL
;
A
#
# COMPACT_ATOMS: atom_id res chain seq x y z
N MET A 1 0.37 -2.57 26.47
CA MET A 1 1.77 -2.12 26.72
C MET A 1 2.65 -2.22 25.47
N LEU A 2 2.61 -3.34 24.72
CA LEU A 2 3.48 -3.58 23.55
C LEU A 2 3.22 -2.65 22.36
N LEU A 3 1.97 -2.46 21.94
CA LEU A 3 1.63 -1.55 20.84
C LEU A 3 2.13 -0.12 21.09
N LYS A 4 1.98 0.40 22.31
CA LYS A 4 2.46 1.74 22.68
C LYS A 4 3.99 1.84 22.54
N ARG A 5 4.74 0.80 22.94
CA ARG A 5 6.20 0.76 22.76
C ARG A 5 6.61 0.68 21.29
N LEU A 6 5.90 -0.15 20.50
CA LEU A 6 6.15 -0.25 19.06
C LEU A 6 5.92 1.11 18.37
N LEU A 7 4.80 1.77 18.66
CA LEU A 7 4.49 3.10 18.09
C LEU A 7 5.40 4.22 18.62
N TRP A 8 6.12 4.00 19.72
CA TRP A 8 7.09 4.96 20.24
C TRP A 8 8.39 4.96 19.43
N VAL A 9 8.78 3.83 18.87
CA VAL A 9 10.02 3.69 18.08
C VAL A 9 9.80 3.57 16.58
N TRP A 10 8.56 3.31 16.15
CA TRP A 10 8.20 3.10 14.75
C TRP A 10 6.94 3.86 14.38
N THR A 11 7.00 4.53 13.24
CA THR A 11 5.90 5.31 12.69
C THR A 11 5.34 4.63 11.44
N PRO A 12 4.01 4.42 11.35
CA PRO A 12 3.39 3.91 10.14
C PRO A 12 3.63 4.85 8.95
N HIS A 13 3.79 4.28 7.76
CA HIS A 13 4.07 5.00 6.52
C HIS A 13 3.03 6.12 6.28
N PRO A 14 3.40 7.34 5.85
CA PRO A 14 2.45 8.46 5.69
C PRO A 14 1.31 8.16 4.71
N HIS A 15 1.57 7.35 3.68
CA HIS A 15 0.59 6.89 2.68
C HIS A 15 -0.19 5.62 3.09
N GLN A 16 -0.07 5.16 4.34
CA GLN A 16 -0.96 4.15 4.93
C GLN A 16 -1.92 4.84 5.90
N TYR A 17 -3.21 4.84 5.57
CA TYR A 17 -4.23 5.65 6.25
C TYR A 17 -5.03 4.87 7.30
N ALA A 18 -5.23 3.56 7.10
CA ALA A 18 -6.10 2.80 8.00
C ALA A 18 -5.49 2.57 9.38
N TYR A 19 -6.36 2.36 10.36
CA TYR A 19 -6.01 1.97 11.74
C TYR A 19 -5.10 2.97 12.47
N ARG A 20 -5.13 4.23 12.05
CA ARG A 20 -4.33 5.32 12.63
C ARG A 20 -5.25 6.38 13.23
N SER A 21 -4.79 6.96 14.33
CA SER A 21 -5.43 8.15 14.88
C SER A 21 -5.34 9.29 13.87
N MET A 22 -6.42 10.06 13.73
CA MET A 22 -6.50 11.23 12.84
C MET A 22 -6.28 10.91 11.35
N ARG A 23 -6.52 9.67 10.92
CA ARG A 23 -6.52 9.28 9.50
C ARG A 23 -7.83 8.57 9.18
N THR A 24 -8.47 8.97 8.08
CA THR A 24 -9.77 8.45 7.67
C THR A 24 -9.74 8.04 6.21
N THR A 25 -10.73 7.24 5.79
CA THR A 25 -10.93 6.88 4.38
C THR A 25 -11.14 8.15 3.54
N THR A 26 -11.84 9.15 4.08
CA THR A 26 -12.03 10.45 3.43
C THR A 26 -10.70 11.15 3.12
N MET A 27 -9.71 11.07 4.00
CA MET A 27 -8.40 11.69 3.76
C MET A 27 -7.65 11.00 2.62
N GLN A 28 -7.72 9.67 2.54
CA GLN A 28 -7.11 8.92 1.43
C GLN A 28 -7.82 9.27 0.11
N LEU A 29 -9.16 9.23 0.09
CA LEU A 29 -9.93 9.59 -1.10
C LEU A 29 -9.69 11.04 -1.54
N ALA A 30 -9.62 11.97 -0.59
CA ALA A 30 -9.30 13.36 -0.89
C ALA A 30 -7.90 13.51 -1.50
N HIS A 31 -6.91 12.78 -0.99
CA HIS A 31 -5.56 12.76 -1.56
C HIS A 31 -5.54 12.19 -2.98
N LEU A 32 -6.21 11.06 -3.21
CA LEU A 32 -6.33 10.43 -4.52
C LEU A 32 -7.02 11.35 -5.54
N ILE A 33 -8.14 11.96 -5.16
CA ILE A 33 -8.85 12.92 -6.01
C ILE A 33 -7.97 14.13 -6.29
N HIS A 34 -7.28 14.66 -5.26
CA HIS A 34 -6.36 15.77 -5.41
C HIS A 34 -5.28 15.46 -6.44
N GLU A 35 -4.60 14.31 -6.33
CA GLU A 35 -3.56 13.89 -7.26
C GLU A 35 -4.07 13.75 -8.69
N VAL A 36 -5.22 13.09 -8.89
CA VAL A 36 -5.82 12.94 -10.22
C VAL A 36 -6.17 14.30 -10.83
N VAL A 37 -6.79 15.19 -10.06
CA VAL A 37 -7.21 16.52 -10.53
C VAL A 37 -5.99 17.41 -10.78
N HIS A 38 -5.00 17.38 -9.89
CA HIS A 38 -3.76 18.13 -10.03
C HIS A 38 -3.03 17.71 -11.32
N ASN A 39 -2.88 16.41 -11.54
CA ASN A 39 -2.22 15.88 -12.74
C ASN A 39 -2.98 16.21 -14.03
N ARG A 40 -4.32 16.19 -14.01
CA ARG A 40 -5.16 16.63 -15.14
C ARG A 40 -4.97 18.11 -15.47
N ASN A 41 -4.74 18.96 -14.47
CA ASN A 41 -4.60 20.40 -14.63
C ASN A 41 -3.14 20.84 -14.83
N HIS A 42 -2.18 19.93 -14.76
CA HIS A 42 -0.78 20.20 -15.05
C HIS A 42 -0.51 20.01 -16.55
N TYR A 43 -0.09 21.08 -17.23
CA TYR A 43 0.16 21.06 -18.67
C TYR A 43 1.65 21.03 -18.99
N PHE A 44 2.01 20.33 -20.06
CA PHE A 44 3.34 20.36 -20.66
C PHE A 44 3.28 20.89 -22.08
N GLN A 45 4.40 21.45 -22.53
CA GLN A 45 4.55 22.03 -23.86
C GLN A 45 4.92 20.96 -24.89
N VAL A 46 4.28 21.00 -26.06
CA VAL A 46 4.55 20.12 -27.19
C VAL A 46 4.61 20.94 -28.46
N ASN A 47 5.67 20.77 -29.24
CA ASN A 47 5.79 21.37 -30.57
C ASN A 47 5.22 20.40 -31.61
N LEU A 48 4.17 20.81 -32.31
CA LEU A 48 3.56 20.03 -33.39
C LEU A 48 3.70 20.76 -34.72
N PRO A 49 3.90 20.05 -35.84
CA PRO A 49 3.96 20.66 -37.16
C PRO A 49 2.65 21.35 -37.49
N LYS A 50 2.72 22.54 -38.07
CA LYS A 50 1.53 23.27 -38.56
C LYS A 50 0.89 22.50 -39.72
N ARG A 51 -0.44 22.59 -39.87
CA ARG A 51 -1.16 22.02 -41.02
C ARG A 51 -0.68 22.55 -42.37
N SER A 52 -0.06 23.73 -42.40
CA SER A 52 0.58 24.32 -43.59
C SER A 52 1.90 23.65 -43.99
N GLY A 53 2.41 22.69 -43.20
CA GLY A 53 3.70 22.03 -43.43
C GLY A 53 4.94 22.86 -43.11
N ILE A 54 4.79 24.18 -42.90
CA ILE A 54 5.90 25.10 -42.62
C ILE A 54 5.89 25.53 -41.16
N GLY A 55 6.91 25.08 -40.42
CA GLY A 55 7.17 25.44 -39.03
C GLY A 55 6.32 24.69 -38.00
N ASN A 56 6.71 24.85 -36.74
CA ASN A 56 6.03 24.24 -35.60
C ASN A 56 5.10 25.24 -34.90
N ARG A 57 4.06 24.72 -34.26
CA ARG A 57 3.19 25.47 -33.35
C ARG A 57 3.33 24.87 -31.95
N LEU A 58 3.46 25.73 -30.96
CA LEU A 58 3.45 25.33 -29.56
C LEU A 58 2.02 24.98 -29.13
N HIS A 59 1.86 23.81 -28.52
CA HIS A 59 0.62 23.33 -27.92
C HIS A 59 0.85 23.00 -26.45
N TYR A 60 -0.17 23.19 -25.63
CA TYR A 60 -0.19 22.74 -24.24
C TYR A 60 -1.07 21.50 -24.15
N ARG A 61 -0.54 20.42 -23.59
CA ARG A 61 -1.27 19.17 -23.38
C ARG A 61 -1.31 18.85 -21.88
N PRO A 62 -2.45 18.39 -21.35
CA PRO A 62 -2.51 17.92 -19.96
C PRO A 62 -1.79 16.57 -19.85
N HIS A 63 -1.26 16.26 -18.67
CA HIS A 63 -0.75 14.91 -18.40
C HIS A 63 -1.89 13.88 -18.43
N ARG A 64 -1.53 12.62 -18.66
CA ARG A 64 -2.40 11.46 -18.51
C ARG A 64 -2.13 10.82 -17.16
N THR A 65 -3.21 10.37 -16.52
CA THR A 65 -3.15 9.69 -15.24
C THR A 65 -3.82 8.33 -15.37
N LEU A 66 -3.14 7.30 -14.88
CA LEU A 66 -3.69 5.96 -14.71
C LEU A 66 -3.87 5.73 -13.22
N LEU A 67 -5.04 5.20 -12.85
CA LEU A 67 -5.31 4.71 -11.50
C LEU A 67 -5.36 3.19 -11.56
N VAL A 68 -4.50 2.54 -10.78
CA VAL A 68 -4.47 1.09 -10.62
C VAL A 68 -4.89 0.76 -9.20
N LEU A 69 -5.89 -0.13 -9.09
CA LEU A 69 -6.42 -0.60 -7.83
C LEU A 69 -6.04 -2.07 -7.66
N VAL A 70 -5.37 -2.38 -6.55
CA VAL A 70 -4.87 -3.73 -6.25
C VAL A 70 -5.57 -4.25 -5.00
N ASP A 71 -6.23 -5.40 -5.13
CA ASP A 71 -6.87 -6.13 -4.05
C ASP A 71 -6.04 -7.35 -3.65
N PHE A 72 -5.61 -7.40 -2.39
CA PHE A 72 -4.79 -8.50 -1.88
C PHE A 72 -5.67 -9.64 -1.35
N SER A 73 -5.63 -10.78 -2.04
CA SER A 73 -6.31 -11.99 -1.58
C SER A 73 -5.85 -12.40 -0.17
N LYS A 74 -6.81 -12.37 0.79
CA LYS A 74 -6.59 -12.77 2.19
C LYS A 74 -5.41 -12.04 2.83
N ALA A 75 -5.30 -10.73 2.64
CA ALA A 75 -4.14 -9.93 3.00
C ALA A 75 -3.59 -10.21 4.41
N PHE A 76 -4.46 -10.18 5.43
CA PHE A 76 -4.08 -10.44 6.82
C PHE A 76 -3.71 -11.89 7.10
N ASP A 77 -4.27 -12.86 6.37
CA ASP A 77 -4.00 -14.28 6.56
C ASP A 77 -2.74 -14.74 5.79
N SER A 78 -2.29 -13.92 4.83
CA SER A 78 -1.17 -14.22 3.92
C SER A 78 0.18 -13.71 4.40
N ILE A 79 0.24 -12.92 5.49
CA ILE A 79 1.49 -12.38 6.04
C ILE A 79 2.49 -13.49 6.37
N ASP A 80 3.69 -13.42 5.79
CA ASP A 80 4.77 -14.34 6.13
C ASP A 80 5.42 -13.98 7.48
N HIS A 81 5.43 -14.95 8.41
CA HIS A 81 5.97 -14.73 9.76
C HIS A 81 7.47 -14.48 9.79
N ARG A 82 8.24 -15.03 8.84
CA ARG A 82 9.70 -14.83 8.75
C ARG A 82 10.01 -13.42 8.29
N VAL A 83 9.33 -12.95 7.24
CA VAL A 83 9.46 -11.58 6.73
C VAL A 83 9.05 -10.58 7.80
N LEU A 84 7.89 -10.77 8.43
CA LEU A 84 7.42 -9.90 9.50
C LEU A 84 8.42 -9.88 10.68
N SER A 85 8.96 -11.03 11.08
CA SER A 85 9.97 -11.11 12.14
C SER A 85 11.27 -10.39 11.78
N CYS A 86 11.67 -10.40 10.50
CA CYS A 86 12.84 -9.67 10.01
C CYS A 86 12.60 -8.16 10.05
N LEU A 87 11.44 -7.69 9.60
CA LEU A 87 11.08 -6.27 9.67
C LEU A 87 11.09 -5.74 11.11
N LEU A 88 10.54 -6.52 12.04
CA LEU A 88 10.54 -6.18 13.46
C LEU A 88 11.95 -6.20 14.08
N ALA A 89 12.82 -7.10 13.61
CA ALA A 89 14.21 -7.17 14.04
C ALA A 89 15.01 -5.90 13.73
N ASN A 90 14.62 -5.21 12.66
CA ASN A 90 15.27 -3.99 12.18
C ASN A 90 14.79 -2.72 12.91
N ILE A 91 13.79 -2.81 13.79
CA ILE A 91 13.31 -1.66 14.58
C ILE A 91 14.16 -1.56 15.86
N PRO A 92 14.95 -0.47 16.04
CA PRO A 92 15.77 -0.30 17.24
C PRO A 92 14.92 -0.22 18.51
N GLY A 93 15.45 -0.76 19.62
CA GLY A 93 14.82 -0.63 20.94
C GLY A 93 13.61 -1.55 21.20
N VAL A 94 13.28 -2.46 20.28
CA VAL A 94 12.17 -3.42 20.44
C VAL A 94 12.71 -4.83 20.60
N ASP A 95 12.85 -5.30 21.84
CA ASP A 95 13.02 -6.72 22.11
C ASP A 95 11.68 -7.37 22.47
N CYS A 96 10.90 -7.68 21.43
CA CYS A 96 9.58 -8.31 21.56
C CYS A 96 9.48 -9.63 20.77
N ARG A 97 10.60 -10.15 20.26
CA ARG A 97 10.64 -11.29 19.33
C ARG A 97 9.98 -12.53 19.91
N ARG A 98 10.25 -12.84 21.19
CA ARG A 98 9.66 -13.99 21.88
C ARG A 98 8.14 -13.86 22.01
N TRP A 99 7.65 -12.67 22.36
CA TRP A 99 6.21 -12.42 22.48
C TRP A 99 5.53 -12.52 21.11
N LEU A 100 6.11 -11.91 20.08
CA LEU A 100 5.61 -11.96 18.70
C LEU A 100 5.56 -13.38 18.15
N ARG A 101 6.61 -14.18 18.39
CA ARG A 101 6.63 -15.60 18.03
C ARG A 101 5.47 -16.34 18.70
N ASN A 102 5.24 -16.11 19.99
CA ASN A 102 4.11 -16.74 20.70
C ASN A 102 2.75 -16.24 20.20
N PHE A 103 2.66 -15.00 19.73
CA PHE A 103 1.45 -14.41 19.16
C PHE A 103 1.13 -14.95 17.76
N LEU A 104 2.15 -15.24 16.94
CA LEU A 104 1.99 -15.63 15.54
C LEU A 104 2.00 -17.16 15.33
N CYS A 105 2.84 -17.89 16.07
CA CYS A 105 3.10 -19.32 15.87
C CYS A 105 2.24 -20.22 16.77
N GLY A 106 2.16 -21.51 16.42
CA GLY A 106 1.45 -22.51 17.23
C GLY A 106 -0.08 -22.38 17.22
N ARG A 107 -0.61 -21.57 16.30
CA ARG A 107 -2.04 -21.34 16.14
C ARG A 107 -2.66 -22.39 15.23
N TYR A 108 -3.93 -22.70 15.50
CA TYR A 108 -4.74 -23.62 14.70
C TYR A 108 -6.10 -22.98 14.46
N ALA A 109 -6.61 -23.14 13.25
CA ALA A 109 -7.98 -22.78 12.88
C ALA A 109 -8.83 -24.05 12.71
N LYS A 110 -10.11 -23.95 13.03
CA LYS A 110 -11.14 -24.91 12.65
C LYS A 110 -12.43 -24.15 12.37
N THR A 111 -13.25 -24.69 11.48
CA THR A 111 -14.56 -24.13 11.16
C THR A 111 -15.64 -24.89 11.91
N ARG A 112 -16.71 -24.20 12.31
CA ARG A 112 -17.89 -24.79 12.95
C ARG A 112 -19.12 -24.47 12.10
N VAL A 113 -19.92 -25.48 11.79
CA VAL A 113 -21.20 -25.35 11.09
C VAL A 113 -22.26 -26.06 11.91
N GLY A 114 -23.18 -25.30 12.51
CA GLY A 114 -24.14 -25.81 13.49
C GLY A 114 -23.44 -26.45 14.70
N HIS A 115 -23.62 -27.75 14.89
CA HIS A 115 -22.96 -28.53 15.95
C HIS A 115 -21.72 -29.30 15.49
N ARG A 116 -21.37 -29.25 14.20
CA ARG A 116 -20.22 -29.96 13.64
C ARG A 116 -18.99 -29.06 13.56
N HIS A 117 -17.81 -29.67 13.74
CA HIS A 117 -16.52 -29.00 13.64
C HIS A 117 -15.68 -29.70 12.57
N SER A 118 -14.89 -28.93 11.83
CA SER A 118 -13.84 -29.48 10.98
C SER A 118 -12.57 -29.80 11.76
N ASP A 119 -11.65 -30.52 11.11
CA ASP A 119 -10.32 -30.79 11.63
C ASP A 119 -9.54 -29.50 11.89
N ARG A 120 -8.69 -29.56 12.92
CA ARG A 120 -7.78 -28.45 13.22
C ARG A 120 -6.71 -28.35 12.14
N ARG A 121 -6.55 -27.17 11.55
CA ARG A 121 -5.51 -26.86 10.58
C ARG A 121 -4.53 -25.85 11.17
N PRO A 122 -3.20 -26.07 11.07
CA PRO A 122 -2.23 -25.11 11.58
C PRO A 122 -2.27 -23.82 10.75
N MET A 123 -2.15 -22.68 11.43
CA MET A 123 -2.04 -21.36 10.79
C MET A 123 -0.57 -20.98 10.66
N LEU A 124 0.01 -21.29 9.49
CA LEU A 124 1.44 -21.07 9.21
C LEU A 124 1.76 -19.65 8.74
N ARG A 125 0.73 -18.85 8.42
CA ARG A 125 0.83 -17.48 7.94
C ARG A 125 -0.24 -16.61 8.60
N GLY A 126 -0.11 -15.32 8.39
CA GLY A 126 -1.10 -14.33 8.78
C GLY A 126 -1.04 -13.90 10.23
N VAL A 127 -1.80 -12.88 10.55
CA VAL A 127 -1.99 -12.39 11.92
C VAL A 127 -3.37 -12.81 12.45
N PRO A 128 -3.56 -12.96 13.76
CA PRO A 128 -4.89 -13.21 14.33
C PRO A 128 -5.86 -12.08 13.96
N GLN A 129 -6.92 -12.40 13.23
CA GLN A 129 -8.01 -11.46 12.93
C GLN A 129 -8.72 -11.04 14.22
N GLY A 130 -9.18 -9.79 14.28
CA GLY A 130 -9.77 -9.20 15.49
C GLY A 130 -8.76 -8.84 16.59
N SER A 131 -7.46 -9.04 16.36
CA SER A 131 -6.44 -8.58 17.29
C SER A 131 -6.16 -7.09 17.14
N VAL A 132 -5.91 -6.40 18.25
CA VAL A 132 -5.53 -4.98 18.27
C VAL A 132 -4.20 -4.74 17.53
N LEU A 133 -3.28 -5.71 17.55
CA LEU A 133 -1.95 -5.57 16.96
C LEU A 133 -1.90 -5.95 15.48
N GLY A 134 -2.80 -6.81 15.00
CA GLY A 134 -2.82 -7.29 13.62
C GLY A 134 -2.73 -6.19 12.57
N PRO A 135 -3.56 -5.13 12.65
CA PRO A 135 -3.50 -3.99 11.73
C PRO A 135 -2.16 -3.25 11.68
N TYR A 136 -1.48 -3.11 12.81
CA TYR A 136 -0.18 -2.48 12.89
C TYR A 136 0.93 -3.36 12.33
N LEU A 137 0.85 -4.67 12.53
CA LEU A 137 1.78 -5.64 11.93
C LEU A 137 1.62 -5.68 10.42
N PHE A 138 0.39 -5.60 9.91
CA PHE A 138 0.15 -5.45 8.48
C PHE A 138 0.72 -4.13 7.95
N SER A 139 0.49 -3.01 8.65
CA SER A 139 1.05 -1.71 8.28
C SER A 139 2.59 -1.71 8.25
N LEU A 140 3.24 -2.42 9.17
CA LEU A 140 4.68 -2.63 9.14
C LEU A 140 5.10 -3.50 7.95
N TYR A 141 4.34 -4.55 7.66
CA TYR A 141 4.61 -5.49 6.57
C TYR A 141 4.58 -4.83 5.19
N VAL A 142 3.61 -3.93 4.95
CA VAL A 142 3.47 -3.20 3.68
C VAL A 142 4.32 -1.93 3.60
N HIS A 143 4.99 -1.53 4.69
CA HIS A 143 5.81 -0.33 4.72
C HIS A 143 6.92 -0.32 3.64
N PRO A 144 7.70 -1.41 3.44
CA PRO A 144 8.71 -1.43 2.38
C PRO A 144 8.12 -1.36 0.97
N LEU A 145 6.93 -1.96 0.75
CA LEU A 145 6.22 -1.89 -0.52
C LEU A 145 5.84 -0.44 -0.86
N LEU A 146 5.28 0.29 0.11
CA LEU A 146 4.94 1.71 -0.08
C LEU A 146 6.17 2.58 -0.34
N ASN A 147 7.28 2.34 0.35
CA ASN A 147 8.54 3.04 0.08
C ASN A 147 9.03 2.78 -1.36
N LEU A 148 8.99 1.52 -1.81
CA LEU A 148 9.40 1.16 -3.16
C LEU A 148 8.51 1.82 -4.21
N LEU A 149 7.18 1.71 -4.09
CA LEU A 149 6.25 2.27 -5.07
C LEU A 149 6.35 3.80 -5.17
N ASN A 150 6.48 4.49 -4.03
CA ASN A 150 6.63 5.95 -3.99
C ASN A 150 8.05 6.43 -4.35
N SER A 151 9.00 5.52 -4.62
CA SER A 151 10.33 5.89 -5.13
C SER A 151 10.36 6.12 -6.64
N PHE A 152 9.34 5.63 -7.37
CA PHE A 152 9.27 5.80 -8.81
C PHE A 152 8.77 7.19 -9.18
N ALA A 153 9.45 7.85 -10.10
CA ALA A 153 9.07 9.18 -10.55
C ALA A 153 7.69 9.16 -11.23
N GLY A 154 6.82 10.10 -10.85
CA GLY A 154 5.45 10.17 -11.38
C GLY A 154 4.52 9.08 -10.86
N VAL A 155 4.91 8.35 -9.81
CA VAL A 155 4.08 7.34 -9.15
C VAL A 155 3.73 7.81 -7.73
N THR A 156 2.48 7.61 -7.34
CA THR A 156 2.01 7.83 -5.98
C THR A 156 1.19 6.63 -5.54
N ALA A 157 1.57 5.99 -4.44
CA ALA A 157 0.90 4.81 -3.92
C ALA A 157 0.36 5.06 -2.52
N ASP A 158 -0.95 4.88 -2.36
CA ASP A 158 -1.70 5.04 -1.12
C ASP A 158 -2.40 3.75 -0.74
N MET A 159 -2.44 3.44 0.55
CA MET A 159 -3.16 2.30 1.09
C MET A 159 -4.15 2.67 2.18
N TYR A 160 -5.25 1.95 2.21
CA TYR A 160 -6.15 1.91 3.36
C TYR A 160 -6.44 0.45 3.69
N ALA A 161 -5.90 0.01 4.81
CA ALA A 161 -5.85 -1.39 5.17
C ALA A 161 -5.12 -2.13 4.05
N ASP A 162 -5.74 -3.13 3.45
CA ASP A 162 -5.24 -3.90 2.32
C ASP A 162 -5.54 -3.28 0.94
N ASP A 163 -6.45 -2.31 0.83
CA ASP A 163 -6.73 -1.67 -0.46
C ASP A 163 -5.56 -0.78 -0.89
N LEU A 164 -4.88 -1.13 -1.99
CA LEU A 164 -3.78 -0.37 -2.58
C LEU A 164 -4.24 0.38 -3.83
N SER A 165 -4.06 1.70 -3.81
CA SER A 165 -4.26 2.59 -4.95
C SER A 165 -2.91 3.10 -5.45
N ILE A 166 -2.63 2.93 -6.74
CA ILE A 166 -1.42 3.44 -7.39
C ILE A 166 -1.83 4.41 -8.50
N ILE A 167 -1.34 5.64 -8.41
CA ILE A 167 -1.53 6.69 -9.39
C ILE A 167 -0.24 6.80 -10.21
N VAL A 168 -0.36 6.73 -11.53
CA VAL A 168 0.77 6.89 -12.46
C VAL A 168 0.51 8.07 -13.36
N LYS A 169 1.45 9.02 -13.40
CA LYS A 169 1.43 10.21 -14.25
C LYS A 169 2.36 10.03 -15.45
N GLY A 170 1.87 10.28 -16.65
CA GLY A 170 2.65 10.32 -17.88
C GLY A 170 2.26 11.50 -18.76
N GLN A 171 3.11 11.86 -19.72
CA GLN A 171 2.78 12.89 -20.72
C GLN A 171 1.75 12.37 -21.72
N SER A 172 1.90 11.11 -22.12
CA SER A 172 0.95 10.38 -22.96
C SER A 172 0.51 9.07 -22.30
N ARG A 173 -0.43 8.36 -22.94
CA ARG A 173 -0.85 7.03 -22.48
C ARG A 173 0.30 6.03 -22.69
N GLU A 174 1.02 6.20 -23.79
CA GLU A 174 2.15 5.39 -24.22
C GLU A 174 3.32 5.49 -23.25
N ASP A 175 3.47 6.63 -22.56
CA ASP A 175 4.48 6.80 -21.49
C ASP A 175 4.01 6.27 -20.13
N ALA A 176 2.72 6.40 -19.82
CA ALA A 176 2.17 6.01 -18.53
C ALA A 176 2.03 4.49 -18.38
N ILE A 177 1.72 3.77 -19.46
CA ILE A 177 1.52 2.30 -19.43
C ILE A 177 2.81 1.55 -19.02
N PRO A 178 3.99 1.82 -19.60
CA PRO A 178 5.23 1.16 -19.19
C PRO A 178 5.54 1.36 -17.70
N THR A 179 5.35 2.57 -17.20
CA THR A 179 5.54 2.87 -15.77
C THR A 179 4.54 2.11 -14.90
N ALA A 180 3.27 2.03 -15.32
CA ALA A 180 2.26 1.24 -14.62
C ALA A 180 2.60 -0.27 -14.60
N ASN A 181 3.11 -0.80 -15.72
CA ASN A 181 3.54 -2.21 -15.79
C ASN A 181 4.79 -2.51 -14.97
N MET A 182 5.65 -1.52 -14.70
CA MET A 182 6.84 -1.70 -13.88
C MET A 182 6.52 -1.78 -12.38
N VAL A 183 5.42 -1.16 -11.95
CA VAL A 183 4.99 -1.11 -10.54
C VAL A 183 3.96 -2.18 -10.17
N LEU A 184 3.59 -3.03 -11.13
CA LEU A 184 2.71 -4.21 -10.95
C LEU A 184 3.52 -5.50 -11.01
#